data_AF-A0A7W1HES1-F1
#
_entry.id   AF-A0A7W1HES1-F1
#
_cell.length_a   1.000
_cell.length_b   1.000
_cell.length_c   1.000
_cell.angle_alpha   90.00
_cell.angle_beta   90.00
_cell.angle_gamma   90.00
#
_symmetry.space_group_name_H-M   'P 1'
#
loop_
_entity.id
_entity.type
_entity.pdbx_description
1 polymer ?
#
loop_
_entity_poly.entity_id
_entity_poly.type
_entity_poly.pdbx_seq_one_letter_code
_entity_poly.pdbx_strand_id
1 'polypeptide(L)' 'IKYHFARHGKQVSAEDVWQYLRKSVAFARNLRGARTSELEFGITRFMKSDYYVIKDKAGKILSFGGEKI' A
#
# COMPACT_ATOMS: atom_id res chain seq x y z
N ILE A 1 4.85 10.63 -0.18
CA ILE A 1 4.87 9.86 1.09
C ILE A 1 4.11 10.55 2.23
N LYS A 2 4.41 11.80 2.63
CA LYS A 2 3.71 12.49 3.74
C LYS A 2 2.19 12.56 3.52
N TYR A 3 1.77 12.90 2.30
CA TYR A 3 0.34 12.90 1.90
C TYR A 3 -0.34 11.54 2.14
N HIS A 4 0.25 10.44 1.67
CA HIS A 4 -0.32 9.10 1.84
C HIS A 4 -0.29 8.64 3.30
N PHE A 5 0.74 8.98 4.07
CA PHE A 5 0.76 8.72 5.51
C PHE A 5 -0.37 9.46 6.23
N ALA A 6 -0.57 10.75 5.95
CA ALA A 6 -1.64 11.54 6.56
C ALA A 6 -3.02 10.95 6.26
N ARG A 7 -3.21 10.41 5.05
CA ARG A 7 -4.48 9.81 4.60
C ARG A 7 -4.71 8.39 5.10
N HIS A 8 -3.67 7.56 5.12
CA HIS A 8 -3.79 6.10 5.28
C HIS A 8 -3.05 5.53 6.51
N GLY A 9 -2.21 6.32 7.18
CA GLY A 9 -1.41 5.88 8.32
C GLY A 9 -2.27 5.22 9.41
N LYS A 10 -3.37 5.88 9.80
CA LYS A 10 -4.34 5.33 10.77
C LYS A 10 -5.00 4.03 10.29
N GLN A 11 -5.27 3.89 9.00
CA GLN A 11 -5.93 2.69 8.45
C GLN A 11 -5.03 1.44 8.56
N VAL A 12 -3.71 1.64 8.50
CA VAL A 12 -2.71 0.57 8.58
C VAL A 12 -2.03 0.50 9.96
N SER A 13 -2.64 1.15 10.95
CA SER A 13 -2.14 1.28 12.32
C SER A 13 -0.68 1.71 12.36
N ALA A 14 -0.34 2.76 11.59
CA ALA A 14 0.95 3.42 11.60
C ALA A 14 0.88 4.72 12.41
N GLU A 15 1.73 4.83 13.42
CA GLU A 15 1.85 5.97 14.35
C GLU A 15 2.73 7.07 13.76
N ASP A 16 3.71 6.69 12.93
CA ASP A 16 4.62 7.61 12.26
C ASP A 16 4.91 7.19 10.81
N VAL A 17 5.55 8.09 10.07
CA VAL A 17 5.90 7.90 8.64
C VAL A 17 6.85 6.71 8.45
N TRP A 18 7.77 6.47 9.38
CA TRP A 18 8.73 5.37 9.29
C TRP A 18 8.06 4.02 9.50
N GLN A 19 7.12 3.91 10.45
CA GLN A 19 6.32 2.72 10.68
C GLN A 19 5.44 2.43 9.46
N TYR A 20 4.83 3.47 8.87
CA TYR A 20 4.08 3.36 7.62
C TYR A 20 4.93 2.81 6.48
N LEU A 21 6.17 3.30 6.31
CA LEU A 21 7.12 2.80 5.30
C LEU A 21 7.53 1.35 5.56
N ARG A 22 7.86 0.98 6.80
CA ARG A 22 8.22 -0.41 7.15
C ARG A 22 7.07 -1.38 6.87
N LYS A 23 5.84 -0.99 7.23
CA LYS A 23 4.63 -1.80 7.00
C LYS A 23 4.32 -1.95 5.51
N SER A 24 4.45 -0.88 4.72
CA SER A 24 4.21 -0.96 3.28
C SER A 24 5.20 -1.90 2.58
N VAL A 25 6.49 -1.85 2.96
CA VAL A 25 7.52 -2.76 2.45
C VAL A 25 7.25 -4.20 2.88
N ALA A 26 6.88 -4.43 4.15
CA ALA A 26 6.55 -5.76 4.66
C ALA A 26 5.35 -6.37 3.90
N PHE A 27 4.29 -5.60 3.70
CA PHE A 27 3.12 -6.03 2.92
C PHE A 27 3.50 -6.33 1.46
N ALA A 28 4.28 -5.45 0.83
CA ALA A 28 4.73 -5.58 -0.55
C ALA A 28 5.63 -6.80 -0.82
N ARG A 29 6.23 -7.39 0.24
CA ARG A 29 7.00 -8.64 0.17
C ARG A 29 6.12 -9.89 0.18
N ASN A 30 4.87 -9.81 0.62
CA ASN A 30 3.94 -10.94 0.73
C ASN A 30 2.64 -10.72 -0.05
N LEU A 31 2.76 -10.61 -1.37
CA LEU A 31 1.62 -10.40 -2.28
C LEU A 31 1.05 -11.70 -2.86
N ARG A 32 1.56 -12.87 -2.48
CA ARG A 32 0.99 -14.15 -2.93
C ARG A 32 -0.47 -14.24 -2.49
N GLY A 33 -1.37 -14.45 -3.45
CA GLY A 33 -2.82 -14.49 -3.24
C GLY A 33 -3.50 -13.11 -3.13
N ALA A 34 -2.78 -12.01 -3.39
CA ALA A 34 -3.40 -10.70 -3.52
C ALA A 34 -4.24 -10.62 -4.81
N ARG A 35 -5.38 -9.95 -4.75
CA ARG A 35 -6.13 -9.52 -5.94
C ARG A 35 -5.38 -8.36 -6.59
N THR A 36 -5.22 -8.41 -7.90
CA THR A 36 -4.50 -7.41 -8.68
C THR A 36 -5.45 -6.60 -9.54
N SER A 37 -5.26 -5.29 -9.57
CA SER A 37 -5.97 -4.41 -10.49
C SER A 37 -4.98 -3.46 -11.14
N GLU A 38 -4.93 -3.48 -12.47
CA GLU A 38 -4.20 -2.48 -13.22
C GLU A 38 -4.97 -1.16 -13.20
N LEU A 39 -4.24 -0.08 -12.93
CA LEU A 39 -4.69 1.29 -12.98
C LEU A 39 -4.01 1.97 -14.17
N GLU A 40 -4.41 3.22 -14.42
CA GLU A 40 -3.80 4.04 -15.47
C GLU A 40 -2.28 4.16 -15.32
N PHE A 41 -1.61 4.42 -16.45
CA PHE A 41 -0.17 4.62 -16.52
C PHE A 41 0.68 3.41 -16.05
N GLY A 42 0.08 2.21 -16.03
CA GLY A 42 0.73 0.96 -15.61
C GLY A 42 1.09 0.94 -14.13
N ILE A 43 0.27 1.60 -13.32
CA ILE A 43 0.27 1.46 -11.88
C ILE A 43 -0.55 0.22 -11.53
N THR A 44 -0.10 -0.59 -10.58
CA THR A 44 -0.84 -1.78 -10.15
C THR A 44 -1.21 -1.67 -8.68
N ARG A 45 -2.48 -1.91 -8.36
CA ARG A 45 -2.96 -2.11 -6.99
C ARG A 45 -2.96 -3.60 -6.66
N PHE A 46 -2.34 -3.94 -5.54
CA PHE A 46 -2.38 -5.28 -4.95
C PHE A 46 -3.18 -5.21 -3.66
N MET A 47 -4.32 -5.88 -3.61
CA MET A 47 -5.24 -5.92 -2.47
C MET A 47 -5.20 -7.30 -1.82
N LYS A 48 -5.01 -7.36 -0.51
CA LYS A 48 -4.98 -8.61 0.25
C LYS A 48 -5.51 -8.36 1.65
N SER A 49 -6.50 -9.16 2.05
CA SER A 49 -7.31 -8.89 3.23
C SER A 49 -7.87 -7.45 3.12
N ASP A 50 -7.86 -6.69 4.22
CA ASP A 50 -8.38 -5.31 4.25
C ASP A 50 -7.32 -4.26 3.88
N TYR A 51 -6.24 -4.64 3.21
CA TYR A 51 -5.12 -3.75 2.90
C TYR A 51 -4.75 -3.79 1.43
N TYR A 52 -4.16 -2.70 0.95
CA TYR A 52 -3.64 -2.62 -0.40
C TYR A 52 -2.31 -1.87 -0.47
N VAL A 53 -1.49 -2.23 -1.45
CA VAL A 53 -0.33 -1.44 -1.89
C VAL A 53 -0.46 -1.10 -3.37
N ILE A 54 -0.09 0.12 -3.73
CA ILE A 54 -0.05 0.59 -5.11
C ILE A 54 1.42 0.71 -5.52
N LYS A 55 1.80 0.08 -6.63
CA LYS A 55 3.16 0.12 -7.17
C LYS A 55 3.17 0.68 -8.59
N ASP A 56 4.24 1.38 -8.97
CA ASP A 56 4.49 1.68 -10.37
C ASP A 56 5.12 0.49 -11.12
N LYS A 57 5.36 0.65 -12.43
CA LYS A 57 6.01 -0.36 -13.28
C LYS A 57 7.39 -0.79 -12.78
N ALA A 58 8.10 0.08 -12.07
CA ALA A 58 9.42 -0.22 -11.48
C ALA A 58 9.32 -0.93 -10.13
N GLY A 59 8.11 -1.18 -9.62
CA GLY A 59 7.86 -1.81 -8.33
C GLY A 59 7.96 -0.86 -7.14
N LYS A 60 8.15 0.45 -7.37
CA LYS A 60 8.18 1.46 -6.31
C LYS A 60 6.80 1.60 -5.68
N ILE A 61 6.75 1.58 -4.35
CA ILE A 61 5.51 1.78 -3.60
C ILE A 61 5.10 3.26 -3.70
N LEU A 62 3.93 3.51 -4.29
CA LEU A 62 3.32 4.83 -4.40
C LEU A 62 2.39 5.11 -3.21
N SER A 63 1.58 4.12 -2.83
CA SER A 63 0.61 4.23 -1.72
C SER A 63 0.44 2.89 -1.00
N PHE A 64 0.08 2.94 0.28
CA PHE A 64 -0.28 1.80 1.11
C PHE A 64 -1.45 2.21 1.99
N GLY A 65 -2.50 1.40 2.06
CA GLY A 65 -3.69 1.78 2.81
C GLY A 65 -4.53 0.59 3.22
N GLY A 66 -5.55 0.90 4.02
CA GLY A 66 -6.55 -0.05 4.44
C GLY A 66 -7.92 0.29 3.85
N GLU A 67 -8.65 -0.72 3.47
CA GLU A 67 -10.09 -0.67 3.20
C GLU A 67 -10.79 -1.02 4.52
N LYS A 68 -10.75 -0.10 5.49
CA LYS A 68 -11.68 -0.21 6.62
C LYS A 68 -13.06 0.16 6.10
N ILE A 69 -13.97 -0.81 6.08
CA ILE A 69 -15.42 -0.59 6.05
C ILE A 69 -15.81 0.20 7.30
#